data_AF-A0A519ZVH9-F1
#
_entry.id   AF-A0A519ZVH9-F1
#
_cell.length_a   1.000
_cell.length_b   1.000
_cell.length_c   1.000
_cell.angle_alpha   90.00
_cell.angle_beta   90.00
_cell.angle_gamma   90.00
#
_symmetry.space_group_name_H-M   'P 1'
#
loop_
_entity.id
_entity.type
_entity.pdbx_description
1 polymer ?
#
loop_
_entity_poly.entity_id
_entity_poly.type
_entity_poly.pdbx_seq_one_letter_code
_entity_poly.pdbx_strand_id
1 'polypeptide(L)'
;LTFILIIAIFNIIGSLTMLVIDKQKDISVLSSLGAGKRLIRRIFLAEGMMITLTGCIFGILIGLIFCQLQQSFGWVKMGDANFMLSNAYPIALKWKDFVLVFVTVSFFSFIAAGLASNLSVKKIDRINQDL
;
A
#
# COMPACT_ATOMS: atom_id res chain seq x y z
N LEU A 1 -2.22 17.63 -10.53
CA LEU A 1 -2.30 16.96 -9.21
C LEU A 1 -3.57 16.13 -9.05
N THR A 2 -4.75 16.73 -9.27
CA THR A 2 -6.06 16.04 -9.18
C THR A 2 -6.15 14.77 -10.05
N PHE A 3 -5.63 14.79 -11.27
CA PHE A 3 -5.62 13.64 -12.17
C PHE A 3 -4.83 12.44 -11.62
N ILE A 4 -3.66 12.68 -11.03
CA ILE A 4 -2.79 11.64 -10.43
C ILE A 4 -3.49 11.05 -9.20
N LEU A 5 -4.14 11.90 -8.41
CA LEU A 5 -4.87 11.49 -7.21
C LEU A 5 -6.03 10.55 -7.57
N ILE A 6 -6.79 10.87 -8.64
CA ILE A 6 -7.86 10.02 -9.15
C ILE A 6 -7.33 8.64 -9.59
N ILE A 7 -6.22 8.62 -10.34
CA ILE A 7 -5.60 7.38 -10.81
C ILE A 7 -5.14 6.51 -9.63
N ALA A 8 -4.51 7.12 -8.62
CA ALA A 8 -4.06 6.42 -7.42
C ALA A 8 -5.22 5.78 -6.66
N ILE A 9 -6.35 6.50 -6.49
CA ILE A 9 -7.54 5.98 -5.81
C ILE A 9 -8.13 4.79 -6.60
N PHE A 10 -8.29 4.93 -7.91
CA PHE A 10 -8.80 3.84 -8.76
C PHE A 10 -7.92 2.60 -8.69
N ASN A 11 -6.59 2.77 -8.69
CA ASN A 11 -5.66 1.66 -8.63
C ASN A 11 -5.76 0.92 -7.28
N ILE A 12 -5.85 1.66 -6.17
CA ILE A 12 -6.05 1.07 -4.84
C ILE A 12 -7.38 0.31 -4.77
N ILE A 13 -8.48 0.89 -5.26
CA ILE A 13 -9.79 0.22 -5.26
C ILE A 13 -9.76 -1.06 -6.10
N GLY A 14 -9.18 -1.00 -7.31
CA GLY A 14 -9.06 -2.14 -8.20
C GLY A 14 -8.21 -3.26 -7.59
N SER A 15 -7.06 -2.92 -7.03
CA SER A 15 -6.17 -3.87 -6.37
C SER A 15 -6.83 -4.52 -5.14
N LEU A 16 -7.49 -3.74 -4.28
CA LEU A 16 -8.21 -4.25 -3.12
C LEU A 16 -9.38 -5.17 -3.53
N THR A 17 -10.09 -4.81 -4.59
CA THR A 17 -11.22 -5.63 -5.08
C THR A 17 -10.72 -6.96 -5.63
N MET A 18 -9.64 -6.95 -6.43
CA MET A 18 -9.02 -8.15 -6.96
C MET A 18 -8.48 -9.05 -5.84
N LEU A 19 -7.80 -8.47 -4.85
CA LEU A 19 -7.29 -9.18 -3.67
C LEU A 19 -8.43 -9.91 -2.92
N VAL A 20 -9.58 -9.26 -2.76
CA VAL A 20 -10.75 -9.87 -2.10
C VAL A 20 -11.33 -11.02 -2.92
N ILE A 21 -11.41 -10.87 -4.24
CA ILE A 21 -11.96 -11.90 -5.14
C ILE A 21 -11.05 -13.14 -5.16
N ASP A 22 -9.74 -12.97 -5.32
CA ASP A 22 -8.79 -14.09 -5.38
C ASP A 22 -8.80 -14.89 -4.07
N LYS A 23 -8.86 -14.20 -2.93
CA LYS A 23 -8.87 -14.83 -1.61
C LYS A 23 -10.22 -15.44 -1.21
N GLN A 24 -11.32 -15.05 -1.85
CA GLN A 24 -12.63 -15.61 -1.55
C GLN A 24 -12.71 -17.10 -1.92
N LYS A 25 -12.02 -17.52 -2.99
CA LYS A 25 -12.02 -18.92 -3.44
C LYS A 25 -11.29 -19.83 -2.44
N ASP A 26 -10.14 -19.39 -1.94
CA ASP A 26 -9.36 -20.09 -0.91
C ASP A 26 -10.16 -20.20 0.41
N ILE A 27 -10.88 -19.14 0.78
CA ILE A 27 -11.77 -19.14 1.95
C ILE A 27 -12.87 -20.17 1.82
N SER A 28 -13.53 -20.24 0.66
CA SER A 28 -14.63 -21.18 0.43
C SER A 28 -14.14 -22.63 0.53
N VAL A 29 -12.94 -22.94 0.02
CA VAL A 29 -12.32 -24.26 0.17
C VAL A 29 -12.03 -24.57 1.64
N LEU A 30 -11.44 -23.61 2.38
CA LEU A 30 -11.12 -23.80 3.79
C LEU A 30 -12.39 -23.94 4.66
N SER A 31 -13.46 -23.22 4.32
CA SER A 31 -14.76 -23.32 4.99
C SER A 31 -15.43 -24.67 4.77
N SER A 32 -15.31 -25.24 3.56
CA SER A 32 -15.78 -26.60 3.27
C SER A 32 -14.98 -27.68 4.03
N LEU A 33 -13.76 -27.38 4.47
CA LEU A 33 -12.95 -28.21 5.36
C LEU A 33 -13.27 -28.00 6.86
N GLY A 34 -14.25 -27.16 7.20
CA GLY A 34 -14.68 -26.91 8.57
C GLY A 34 -14.00 -25.72 9.26
N ALA A 35 -13.26 -24.88 8.53
CA ALA A 35 -12.64 -23.69 9.12
C ALA A 35 -13.69 -22.62 9.50
N GLY A 36 -13.74 -22.26 10.78
CA GLY A 36 -14.67 -21.25 11.29
C GLY A 36 -14.33 -19.82 10.83
N LYS A 37 -15.35 -18.94 10.77
CA LYS A 37 -15.28 -17.52 10.36
C LYS A 37 -14.14 -16.71 11.02
N ARG A 38 -13.68 -17.11 12.22
CA ARG A 38 -12.55 -16.48 12.93
C ARG A 38 -11.19 -16.75 12.28
N LEU A 39 -10.98 -17.93 11.69
CA LEU A 39 -9.72 -18.29 11.03
C LEU A 39 -9.56 -17.48 9.73
N ILE A 40 -10.64 -17.37 8.96
CA ILE A 40 -10.73 -16.56 7.74
C ILE A 40 -10.35 -15.11 8.02
N ARG A 41 -10.89 -14.52 9.09
CA ARG A 41 -10.56 -13.16 9.51
C ARG A 41 -9.08 -12.99 9.87
N ARG A 42 -8.48 -13.97 10.54
CA ARG A 42 -7.04 -13.94 10.90
C ARG A 42 -6.14 -14.04 9.67
N ILE A 43 -6.48 -14.90 8.71
CA ILE A 43 -5.70 -15.05 7.47
C ILE A 43 -5.71 -13.74 6.68
N PHE A 44 -6.89 -13.12 6.51
CA PHE A 44 -7.00 -11.83 5.82
C PHE A 44 -6.20 -10.71 6.50
N LEU A 45 -6.25 -10.64 7.83
CA LEU A 45 -5.46 -9.67 8.58
C LEU A 45 -3.96 -9.91 8.42
N ALA A 46 -3.52 -11.16 8.54
CA ALA A 46 -2.10 -11.52 8.42
C ALA A 46 -1.58 -11.24 7.00
N GLU A 47 -2.36 -11.56 5.98
CA GLU A 47 -1.97 -11.35 4.58
C GLU A 47 -1.96 -9.86 4.20
N GLY A 48 -2.97 -9.10 4.61
CA GLY A 48 -2.98 -7.63 4.43
C GLY A 48 -1.83 -6.93 5.15
N MET A 49 -1.46 -7.41 6.34
CA MET A 49 -0.27 -6.94 7.06
C MET A 49 1.01 -7.27 6.30
N MET A 50 1.17 -8.50 5.79
CA MET A 50 2.37 -8.89 5.01
C MET A 50 2.53 -8.07 3.72
N ILE A 51 1.45 -7.83 2.99
CA ILE A 51 1.48 -7.02 1.76
C ILE A 51 1.87 -5.56 2.09
N THR A 52 1.29 -5.01 3.16
CA THR A 52 1.63 -3.65 3.61
C THR A 52 3.09 -3.54 4.02
N LEU A 53 3.58 -4.50 4.81
CA LEU A 53 4.94 -4.49 5.33
C LEU A 53 5.95 -4.55 4.18
N THR A 54 5.75 -5.46 3.23
CA THR A 54 6.62 -5.59 2.06
C THR A 54 6.55 -4.34 1.18
N GLY A 55 5.36 -3.81 0.91
CA GLY A 55 5.18 -2.55 0.16
C GLY A 55 5.89 -1.36 0.80
N CYS A 56 5.78 -1.19 2.12
CA CYS A 56 6.49 -0.14 2.86
C CYS A 56 8.01 -0.28 2.75
N ILE A 57 8.54 -1.49 2.92
CA ILE A 57 9.98 -1.75 2.83
C ILE A 57 10.48 -1.40 1.43
N PHE A 58 9.81 -1.92 0.38
CA PHE A 58 10.19 -1.63 -1.00
C PHE A 58 10.05 -0.14 -1.34
N GLY A 59 8.99 0.52 -0.90
CA GLY A 59 8.77 1.94 -1.15
C GLY A 59 9.86 2.84 -0.55
N ILE A 60 10.23 2.59 0.72
CA ILE A 60 11.31 3.34 1.38
C ILE A 60 12.64 3.09 0.68
N LEU A 61 12.93 1.83 0.34
CA LEU A 61 14.19 1.42 -0.28
C LEU A 61 14.34 2.05 -1.67
N ILE A 62 13.29 2.00 -2.50
CA ILE A 62 13.25 2.67 -3.80
C ILE A 62 13.38 4.18 -3.64
N GLY A 63 12.67 4.81 -2.70
CA GLY A 63 12.75 6.25 -2.45
C GLY A 63 14.15 6.73 -2.05
N LEU A 64 14.85 5.96 -1.20
CA LEU A 64 16.23 6.24 -0.82
C LEU A 64 17.19 6.11 -2.00
N ILE A 65 17.09 5.03 -2.77
CA ILE A 65 17.91 4.83 -3.98
C ILE A 65 17.67 5.98 -4.96
N PHE A 66 16.42 6.37 -5.17
CA PHE A 66 16.07 7.47 -6.07
C PHE A 66 16.68 8.81 -5.61
N CYS A 67 16.60 9.11 -4.31
CA CYS A 67 17.22 10.32 -3.77
C CYS A 67 18.74 10.31 -3.91
N GLN A 68 19.38 9.16 -3.68
CA GLN A 68 20.83 9.02 -3.78
C GLN A 68 21.30 9.11 -5.24
N LEU A 69 20.57 8.49 -6.17
CA LEU A 69 20.80 8.65 -7.61
C LEU A 69 20.62 10.10 -8.04
N GLN A 70 19.61 10.80 -7.52
CA GLN A 70 19.37 12.19 -7.87
C GLN A 70 20.48 13.13 -7.35
N GLN A 71 21.00 12.88 -6.14
CA GLN A 71 22.16 13.59 -5.62
C GLN A 71 23.44 13.32 -6.43
N SER A 72 23.62 12.09 -6.93
CA SER A 72 24.83 11.70 -7.67
C SER A 72 24.81 12.11 -9.15
N PHE A 73 23.65 12.03 -9.83
CA PHE A 73 23.54 12.29 -11.26
C PHE A 73 22.99 13.68 -11.61
N GLY A 74 22.33 14.37 -10.66
CA GLY A 74 21.85 15.74 -10.86
C GLY A 74 21.00 15.92 -12.12
N TRP A 75 20.17 14.93 -12.49
CA TRP A 75 19.38 14.95 -13.73
C TRP A 75 18.36 16.09 -13.81
N VAL A 76 17.88 16.59 -12.66
CA VAL A 76 17.00 17.75 -12.57
C VAL A 76 17.84 18.97 -12.17
N LYS A 77 18.37 19.68 -13.17
CA LYS A 77 19.08 20.97 -12.98
C LYS A 77 18.08 22.10 -13.19
N MET A 78 18.16 23.14 -12.36
CA MET A 78 17.49 24.41 -12.64
C MET A 78 18.12 25.00 -13.90
N GLY A 79 17.27 25.32 -14.88
CA GLY A 79 17.69 25.99 -16.09
C GLY A 79 18.25 27.37 -15.77
N ASP A 80 19.45 27.58 -16.29
CA ASP A 80 20.14 28.83 -16.58
C ASP A 80 20.66 29.74 -15.45
N ALA A 81 21.92 30.11 -15.67
CA ALA A 81 22.65 31.29 -15.23
C ALA A 81 22.75 31.58 -13.72
N ASN A 82 24.00 31.41 -13.23
CA ASN A 82 24.56 32.04 -12.03
C ASN A 82 24.22 31.34 -10.71
N PHE A 83 25.12 30.47 -10.24
CA PHE A 83 25.94 30.72 -9.05
C PHE A 83 26.85 29.52 -8.85
N MET A 84 28.15 29.78 -8.71
CA MET A 84 29.22 28.78 -8.56
C MET A 84 29.21 28.06 -7.20
N LEU A 85 28.04 27.80 -6.59
CA LEU A 85 27.87 27.08 -5.33
C LEU A 85 26.53 26.33 -5.35
N SER A 86 26.60 24.99 -5.31
CA SER A 86 25.48 24.05 -5.09
C SER A 86 24.72 23.56 -6.33
N ASN A 87 25.20 22.43 -6.87
CA ASN A 87 24.90 21.84 -8.18
C ASN A 87 23.84 20.71 -8.16
N ALA A 88 22.87 20.77 -7.24
CA ALA A 88 21.75 19.83 -7.19
C ALA A 88 20.60 20.44 -6.40
N TYR A 89 19.34 20.18 -6.80
CA TYR A 89 18.17 20.53 -5.99
C TYR A 89 18.36 19.90 -4.60
N PRO A 90 18.52 20.68 -3.52
CA PRO A 90 18.93 20.15 -2.22
C PRO A 90 17.78 19.35 -1.63
N ILE A 91 17.76 18.04 -1.91
CA ILE A 91 16.85 17.10 -1.26
C ILE A 91 17.40 16.88 0.14
N ALA A 92 16.96 17.72 1.08
CA ALA A 92 17.25 17.55 2.49
C ALA A 92 16.47 16.33 2.99
N LEU A 93 17.13 15.16 2.98
CA LEU A 93 16.62 13.92 3.56
C LEU A 93 16.45 14.12 5.07
N LYS A 94 15.28 14.59 5.49
CA LYS A 94 14.92 14.67 6.89
C LYS A 94 14.41 13.29 7.30
N TRP A 95 15.10 12.68 8.26
CA TRP A 95 14.67 11.41 8.87
C TRP A 95 13.21 11.42 9.36
N LYS A 96 12.72 12.60 9.77
CA LYS A 96 11.32 12.81 10.16
C LYS A 96 10.31 12.49 9.05
N ASP A 97 10.63 12.78 7.79
CA ASP A 97 9.68 12.58 6.69
C ASP A 97 9.48 11.09 6.40
N PHE A 98 10.54 10.29 6.51
CA PHE A 98 10.44 8.82 6.39
C PHE A 98 9.58 8.20 7.49
N VAL A 99 9.79 8.63 8.74
CA VAL A 99 8.97 8.16 9.87
C VAL A 99 7.51 8.57 9.68
N LEU A 100 7.25 9.79 9.23
CA LEU A 100 5.89 10.29 9.01
C LEU A 100 5.17 9.54 7.89
N VAL A 101 5.86 9.24 6.78
CA VAL A 101 5.32 8.40 5.69
C VAL A 101 5.04 6.98 6.20
N PHE A 102 5.96 6.38 6.95
CA PHE A 102 5.76 5.04 7.51
C PHE A 102 4.54 4.96 8.43
N VAL A 103 4.36 5.95 9.32
CA VAL A 103 3.23 6.02 10.25
C VAL A 103 1.91 6.21 9.50
N THR A 104 1.87 7.14 8.54
CA THR A 104 0.64 7.42 7.79
C THR A 104 0.20 6.23 6.93
N VAL A 105 1.14 5.59 6.22
CA VAL A 105 0.84 4.39 5.42
C VAL A 105 0.41 3.23 6.32
N SER A 106 1.09 2.98 7.44
CA SER A 106 0.67 1.95 8.40
C SER A 106 -0.74 2.20 8.92
N PHE A 107 -1.09 3.45 9.24
CA PHE A 107 -2.40 3.81 9.74
C PHE A 107 -3.51 3.58 8.71
N PHE A 108 -3.31 4.04 7.47
CA PHE A 108 -4.27 3.80 6.38
C PHE A 108 -4.39 2.33 6.01
N SER A 109 -3.29 1.58 6.00
CA SER A 109 -3.32 0.13 5.76
C SER A 109 -3.99 -0.65 6.87
N PHE A 110 -3.84 -0.24 8.13
CA PHE A 110 -4.56 -0.85 9.24
C PHE A 110 -6.07 -0.65 9.10
N ILE A 111 -6.50 0.55 8.69
CA ILE A 111 -7.91 0.86 8.39
C ILE A 111 -8.38 0.04 7.18
N ALA A 112 -7.59 -0.03 6.10
CA ALA A 112 -7.93 -0.80 4.90
C ALA A 112 -8.05 -2.30 5.18
N ALA A 113 -7.14 -2.87 5.98
CA ALA A 113 -7.22 -4.26 6.42
C ALA A 113 -8.45 -4.50 7.33
N GLY A 114 -8.78 -3.55 8.19
CA GLY A 114 -10.01 -3.57 9.01
C GLY A 114 -11.28 -3.51 8.15
N LEU A 115 -11.31 -2.67 7.12
CA LEU A 115 -12.39 -2.57 6.15
C LEU A 115 -12.53 -3.86 5.33
N ALA A 116 -11.43 -4.42 4.82
CA ALA A 116 -11.41 -5.70 4.12
C ALA A 116 -11.92 -6.84 5.02
N SER A 117 -11.50 -6.88 6.29
CA SER A 117 -12.00 -7.82 7.29
C SER A 117 -13.51 -7.72 7.47
N ASN A 118 -14.08 -6.50 7.49
CA ASN A 118 -15.52 -6.31 7.67
C ASN A 118 -16.33 -6.57 6.39
N LEU A 119 -15.76 -6.30 5.21
CA LEU A 119 -16.36 -6.60 3.91
C LEU A 119 -16.40 -8.11 3.64
N SER A 120 -15.36 -8.86 4.00
CA SER A 120 -15.33 -10.32 3.86
C SER A 120 -16.39 -11.00 4.71
N VAL A 121 -16.72 -10.46 5.90
CA VAL A 121 -17.80 -11.01 6.74
C VAL A 121 -19.19 -10.73 6.13
N LYS A 122 -19.43 -9.52 5.63
CA LYS A 122 -20.73 -9.16 5.02
C LYS A 122 -21.01 -9.89 3.70
N LYS A 123 -19.98 -10.25 2.92
CA LYS A 123 -20.18 -10.94 1.64
C LYS A 123 -20.43 -12.44 1.81
N ILE A 124 -19.93 -13.06 2.88
CA ILE A 124 -20.24 -14.45 3.26
C ILE A 124 -21.73 -14.60 3.61
N ASP A 125 -22.35 -13.61 4.24
CA ASP A 125 -23.77 -13.68 4.58
C ASP A 125 -24.70 -13.54 3.35
N ARG A 126 -24.24 -12.97 2.22
CA ARG A 126 -25.03 -12.95 0.97
C ARG A 126 -25.01 -14.29 0.23
N ILE A 127 -23.90 -15.02 0.25
CA ILE A 127 -23.78 -16.31 -0.45
C ILE A 127 -24.71 -17.38 0.17
N ASN A 128 -24.93 -17.32 1.49
CA ASN A 128 -25.90 -18.18 2.16
C ASN A 128 -27.37 -17.78 1.94
N GLN A 129 -27.62 -16.65 1.28
CA GLN A 129 -28.96 -16.16 0.98
C GLN A 129 -29.39 -16.45 -0.48
N ASP A 130 -28.40 -16.78 -1.33
CA ASP A 130 -28.59 -17.22 -2.72
C ASP A 130 -28.60 -18.76 -2.87
N LEU A 131 -28.46 -19.51 -1.76
CA LEU A 131 -28.61 -20.97 -1.64
C LEU A 131 -29.84 -21.30 -0.80
#